data_AF-A0A931W760-F1
#
_entry.id   AF-A0A931W760-F1
#
_cell.length_a   1.000
_cell.length_b   1.000
_cell.length_c   1.000
_cell.angle_alpha   90.00
_cell.angle_beta   90.00
_cell.angle_gamma   90.00
#
_symmetry.space_group_name_H-M   'P 1'
#
loop_
_entity.id
_entity.type
_entity.pdbx_description
1 polymer ?
#
loop_
_entity_poly.entity_id
_entity_poly.type
_entity_poly.pdbx_seq_one_letter_code
_entity_poly.pdbx_strand_id
1 'polypeptide(L)'
;MKLSTQSTRIIAWFISTFVALLAVVAWGQGVRWNFNDLSTYRIFPLFGLLAFSLMLSVYAVGFLRRRFKIEASELGNYYKILSILILAAILAHPGLLWWQLWRDGFGLPPESYLQHYVAPPLKWVAILGTVSWFVFLAYELRFRYRGKKWWRYFEYAGDAAMVAIFYHGLRLGGNLQHGWFRWVWYFYGVVLLLVLIDIYTRKFKVLDRLSVRGV
;
A
#
# COMPACT_ATOMS: atom_id res chain seq x y z
N MET A 1 -2.73 -30.25 -3.22
CA MET A 1 -1.27 -30.03 -3.17
C MET A 1 -0.94 -29.09 -2.02
N LYS A 2 -0.14 -29.51 -1.04
CA LYS A 2 0.27 -28.68 0.11
C LYS A 2 1.62 -28.05 -0.25
N LEU A 3 1.70 -26.72 -0.27
CA LEU A 3 2.99 -26.04 -0.48
C LEU A 3 3.85 -26.21 0.78
N SER A 4 5.16 -26.37 0.58
CA SER A 4 6.12 -26.32 1.69
C SER A 4 6.32 -24.87 2.16
N THR A 5 6.84 -24.72 3.37
CA THR A 5 7.29 -23.44 3.93
C THR A 5 8.29 -22.74 3.01
N GLN A 6 9.26 -23.49 2.49
CA GLN A 6 10.29 -22.97 1.59
C GLN A 6 9.69 -22.46 0.28
N SER A 7 8.81 -23.24 -0.36
CA SER A 7 8.13 -22.83 -1.58
C SER A 7 7.32 -21.55 -1.36
N THR A 8 6.65 -21.42 -0.21
CA THR A 8 5.84 -20.24 0.11
C THR A 8 6.70 -18.99 0.34
N ARG A 9 7.87 -19.14 0.98
CA ARG A 9 8.84 -18.04 1.11
C ARG A 9 9.32 -17.56 -0.27
N ILE A 10 9.66 -18.50 -1.15
CA ILE A 10 10.10 -18.18 -2.52
C ILE A 10 8.99 -17.44 -3.27
N ILE A 11 7.75 -17.93 -3.21
CA ILE A 11 6.59 -17.28 -3.83
C ILE A 11 6.36 -15.88 -3.25
N ALA A 12 6.46 -15.70 -1.93
CA ALA A 12 6.26 -14.40 -1.28
C ALA A 12 7.28 -13.34 -1.74
N TRP A 13 8.56 -13.72 -1.78
CA TRP A 13 9.62 -12.87 -2.30
C TRP A 13 9.45 -12.60 -3.79
N PHE A 14 9.14 -13.63 -4.58
CA PHE A 14 8.91 -13.49 -6.01
C PHE A 14 7.79 -12.50 -6.31
N ILE A 15 6.61 -12.64 -5.68
CA ILE A 15 5.49 -11.72 -5.86
C ILE A 15 5.91 -10.28 -5.54
N SER A 16 6.59 -10.07 -4.41
CA SER A 16 6.98 -8.74 -3.95
C SER A 16 8.03 -8.09 -4.84
N THR A 17 9.05 -8.84 -5.24
CA THR A 17 10.06 -8.39 -6.19
C THR A 17 9.44 -8.09 -7.55
N PHE A 18 8.55 -8.95 -8.04
CA PHE A 18 7.89 -8.76 -9.33
C PHE A 18 7.06 -7.48 -9.37
N VAL A 19 6.19 -7.23 -8.39
CA VAL A 19 5.38 -6.00 -8.36
C VAL A 19 6.22 -4.74 -8.13
N ALA A 20 7.34 -4.85 -7.40
CA ALA A 20 8.28 -3.75 -7.24
C ALA A 20 9.00 -3.43 -8.57
N LEU A 21 9.44 -4.45 -9.31
CA LEU A 21 10.05 -4.28 -10.63
C LEU A 21 9.06 -3.65 -11.62
N LEU A 22 7.79 -4.08 -11.62
CA LEU A 22 6.77 -3.46 -12.46
C LEU A 22 6.58 -1.97 -12.14
N ALA A 23 6.58 -1.61 -10.85
CA ALA A 23 6.51 -0.21 -10.41
C ALA A 23 7.73 0.59 -10.90
N VAL A 24 8.95 0.06 -10.77
CA VAL A 24 10.18 0.69 -11.25
C VAL A 24 10.18 0.85 -12.77
N VAL A 25 9.76 -0.18 -13.52
CA VAL A 25 9.68 -0.13 -14.99
C VAL A 25 8.65 0.89 -15.45
N ALA A 26 7.46 0.92 -14.84
CA ALA A 26 6.42 1.88 -15.17
C ALA A 26 6.87 3.32 -14.89
N TRP A 27 7.52 3.55 -13.76
CA TRP A 27 8.13 4.85 -13.43
C TRP A 27 9.24 5.23 -14.43
N GLY A 28 10.18 4.31 -14.68
CA GLY A 28 11.30 4.50 -15.60
C GLY A 28 10.84 4.87 -17.01
N GLN A 29 9.82 4.19 -17.52
CA GLN A 29 9.18 4.54 -18.79
C GLN A 29 8.53 5.94 -18.74
N GLY A 30 7.91 6.32 -17.62
CA GLY A 30 7.33 7.65 -17.43
C GLY A 30 8.35 8.79 -17.51
N VAL A 31 9.58 8.54 -17.05
CA VAL A 31 10.73 9.47 -17.21
C VAL A 31 11.56 9.18 -18.47
N ARG A 32 11.06 8.32 -19.37
CA ARG A 32 11.72 7.89 -20.61
C ARG A 32 13.13 7.33 -20.41
N TRP A 33 13.39 6.73 -19.24
CA TRP A 33 14.71 6.24 -18.83
C TRP A 33 15.82 7.28 -18.92
N ASN A 34 15.47 8.57 -18.92
CA ASN A 34 16.43 9.67 -18.91
C ASN A 34 16.61 10.17 -17.47
N PHE A 35 17.82 9.99 -16.96
CA PHE A 35 18.16 10.31 -15.58
C PHE A 35 18.90 11.64 -15.40
N ASN A 36 19.19 12.35 -16.48
CA ASN A 36 20.03 13.56 -16.45
C ASN A 36 19.35 14.73 -15.72
N ASP A 37 18.02 14.81 -15.75
CA ASP A 37 17.21 15.89 -15.16
C ASP A 37 16.19 15.36 -14.13
N LEU A 38 16.61 14.44 -13.26
CA LEU A 38 15.75 13.94 -12.19
C LEU A 38 15.54 15.00 -11.10
N SER A 39 14.40 15.69 -11.17
CA SER A 39 13.90 16.49 -10.05
C SER A 39 13.15 15.64 -9.03
N THR A 40 13.01 16.15 -7.81
CA THR A 40 12.21 15.51 -6.75
C THR A 40 10.78 15.22 -7.20
N TYR A 41 10.18 16.12 -8.01
CA TYR A 41 8.84 15.92 -8.61
C TYR A 41 8.76 14.67 -9.50
N ARG A 42 9.88 14.27 -10.10
CA ARG A 42 9.95 13.05 -10.93
C ARG A 42 10.26 11.81 -10.11
N ILE A 43 10.93 11.95 -8.96
CA ILE A 43 11.34 10.82 -8.11
C ILE A 43 10.23 10.40 -7.15
N PHE A 44 9.55 11.35 -6.50
CA PHE A 44 8.56 11.03 -5.46
C PHE A 44 7.43 10.05 -5.90
N PRO A 45 6.96 10.03 -7.18
CA PRO A 45 5.92 9.09 -7.59
C PRO A 45 6.38 7.64 -7.55
N LEU A 46 7.68 7.36 -7.76
CA LEU A 46 8.24 6.01 -7.67
C LEU A 46 7.95 5.39 -6.30
N PHE A 47 8.14 6.16 -5.23
CA PHE A 47 7.89 5.69 -3.88
C PHE A 47 6.41 5.44 -3.61
N GLY A 48 5.50 6.19 -4.23
CA GLY A 48 4.06 5.92 -4.16
C GLY A 48 3.69 4.60 -4.82
N LEU A 49 4.25 4.33 -6.01
CA LEU A 49 4.06 3.06 -6.71
C LEU A 49 4.64 1.87 -5.92
N LEU A 50 5.86 2.01 -5.42
CA LEU A 50 6.51 0.98 -4.60
C LEU A 50 5.73 0.71 -3.31
N ALA A 51 5.32 1.75 -2.59
CA ALA A 51 4.57 1.63 -1.35
C ALA A 51 3.29 0.80 -1.56
N PHE A 52 2.45 1.19 -2.52
CA PHE A 52 1.22 0.47 -2.81
C PHE A 52 1.48 -0.97 -3.26
N SER A 53 2.38 -1.17 -4.22
CA SER A 53 2.67 -2.51 -4.77
C SER A 53 3.17 -3.47 -3.69
N LEU A 54 4.06 -3.02 -2.80
CA LEU A 54 4.58 -3.83 -1.71
C LEU A 54 3.54 -4.07 -0.61
N MET A 55 2.70 -3.08 -0.29
CA MET A 55 1.57 -3.30 0.63
C MET A 55 0.60 -4.34 0.06
N LEU A 56 0.27 -4.25 -1.22
CA LEU A 56 -0.58 -5.23 -1.90
C LEU A 56 0.04 -6.63 -1.91
N SER A 57 1.35 -6.76 -2.13
CA SER A 57 2.01 -8.08 -2.09
C SER A 57 1.92 -8.71 -0.70
N VAL A 58 2.04 -7.92 0.38
CA VAL A 58 1.84 -8.38 1.76
C VAL A 58 0.40 -8.89 1.96
N TYR A 59 -0.60 -8.21 1.42
CA TYR A 59 -2.00 -8.66 1.43
C TYR A 59 -2.18 -9.98 0.67
N ALA A 60 -1.64 -10.08 -0.54
CA ALA A 60 -1.71 -11.28 -1.39
C ALA A 60 -1.00 -12.49 -0.75
N VAL A 61 0.20 -12.29 -0.21
CA VAL A 61 0.94 -13.32 0.52
C VAL A 61 0.21 -13.74 1.78
N GLY A 62 -0.41 -12.79 2.50
CA GLY A 62 -1.28 -13.08 3.64
C GLY A 62 -2.46 -13.99 3.26
N PHE A 63 -3.07 -13.76 2.11
CA PHE A 63 -4.12 -14.62 1.54
C PHE A 63 -3.60 -16.02 1.21
N LEU A 64 -2.49 -16.13 0.47
CA LEU A 64 -1.89 -17.43 0.12
C LEU A 64 -1.52 -18.23 1.37
N ARG A 65 -0.86 -17.57 2.34
CA ARG A 65 -0.49 -18.17 3.63
C ARG A 65 -1.71 -18.80 4.33
N ARG A 66 -2.83 -18.07 4.41
CA ARG A 66 -4.07 -18.58 5.01
C ARG A 66 -4.64 -19.77 4.22
N ARG A 67 -4.58 -19.72 2.89
CA ARG A 67 -5.10 -20.80 2.02
C ARG A 67 -4.30 -22.09 2.15
N PHE A 68 -2.99 -21.98 2.36
CA PHE A 68 -2.08 -23.11 2.54
C PHE A 68 -1.82 -23.48 4.02
N LYS A 69 -2.48 -22.79 4.97
CA LYS A 69 -2.37 -23.01 6.43
C LYS A 69 -0.92 -22.93 6.94
N ILE A 70 -0.20 -21.89 6.51
CA ILE A 70 1.18 -21.64 6.91
C ILE A 70 1.21 -20.64 8.06
N GLU A 71 2.03 -20.88 9.08
CA GLU A 71 2.09 -19.99 10.23
C GLU A 71 2.74 -18.65 9.87
N ALA A 72 2.31 -17.57 10.54
CA ALA A 72 2.84 -16.23 10.25
C ALA A 72 4.33 -16.12 10.62
N SER A 73 4.74 -16.84 11.66
CA SER A 73 6.13 -16.94 12.13
C SER A 73 7.07 -17.47 11.06
N GLU A 74 6.60 -18.37 10.20
CA GLU A 74 7.39 -18.92 9.09
C GLU A 74 7.80 -17.87 8.05
N LEU A 75 7.05 -16.76 7.96
CA LEU A 75 7.33 -15.61 7.09
C LEU A 75 7.76 -14.36 7.88
N GLY A 76 8.23 -14.54 9.12
CA GLY A 76 8.59 -13.42 10.01
C GLY A 76 9.57 -12.41 9.39
N ASN A 77 10.67 -12.90 8.81
CA ASN A 77 11.67 -12.04 8.14
C ASN A 77 11.09 -11.32 6.92
N TYR A 78 10.26 -12.00 6.14
CA TYR A 78 9.57 -11.41 4.99
C TYR A 78 8.72 -10.22 5.44
N TYR A 79 7.82 -10.42 6.41
CA TYR A 79 6.97 -9.32 6.89
C TYR A 79 7.78 -8.20 7.55
N LYS A 80 8.84 -8.52 8.29
CA LYS A 80 9.72 -7.52 8.92
C LYS A 80 10.39 -6.62 7.88
N ILE A 81 11.02 -7.21 6.86
CA ILE A 81 11.74 -6.46 5.82
C ILE A 81 10.74 -5.62 5.01
N LEU A 82 9.63 -6.23 4.57
CA LEU A 82 8.63 -5.52 3.78
C LEU A 82 7.99 -4.36 4.57
N SER A 83 7.74 -4.52 5.87
CA SER A 83 7.23 -3.44 6.72
C SER A 83 8.18 -2.24 6.74
N ILE A 84 9.49 -2.48 6.82
CA ILE A 84 10.50 -1.39 6.80
C ILE A 84 10.53 -0.71 5.44
N LEU A 85 10.55 -1.48 4.35
CA LEU A 85 10.57 -0.94 2.99
C LEU A 85 9.30 -0.14 2.66
N ILE A 86 8.14 -0.66 3.07
CA ILE A 86 6.86 0.03 2.93
C ILE A 86 6.87 1.32 3.74
N LEU A 87 7.30 1.28 5.01
CA LEU A 87 7.38 2.47 5.85
C LEU A 87 8.28 3.53 5.23
N ALA A 88 9.46 3.15 4.76
CA ALA A 88 10.37 4.05 4.07
C ALA A 88 9.71 4.66 2.81
N ALA A 89 9.01 3.86 2.01
CA ALA A 89 8.35 4.33 0.80
C ALA A 89 7.15 5.26 1.09
N ILE A 90 6.31 4.97 2.09
CA ILE A 90 5.19 5.85 2.47
C ILE A 90 5.67 7.15 3.12
N LEU A 91 6.85 7.18 3.74
CA LEU A 91 7.45 8.41 4.26
C LEU A 91 8.08 9.22 3.12
N ALA A 92 8.86 8.55 2.26
CA ALA A 92 9.53 9.18 1.13
C ALA A 92 8.54 9.78 0.12
N HIS A 93 7.42 9.12 -0.17
CA HIS A 93 6.48 9.56 -1.20
C HIS A 93 5.93 10.99 -0.95
N PRO A 94 5.13 11.27 0.10
CA PRO A 94 4.68 12.62 0.39
C PRO A 94 5.82 13.49 0.93
N GLY A 95 6.79 12.93 1.66
CA GLY A 95 7.89 13.70 2.26
C GLY A 95 8.77 14.39 1.23
N LEU A 96 9.09 13.71 0.12
CA LEU A 96 9.84 14.29 -1.00
C LEU A 96 9.04 15.42 -1.69
N LEU A 97 7.73 15.20 -1.91
CA LEU A 97 6.86 16.24 -2.49
C LEU A 97 6.80 17.48 -1.57
N TRP A 98 6.57 17.29 -0.27
CA TRP A 98 6.51 18.37 0.70
C TRP A 98 7.82 19.13 0.81
N TRP A 99 8.95 18.41 0.83
CA TRP A 99 10.27 19.03 0.85
C TRP A 99 10.51 19.88 -0.38
N GLN A 100 10.17 19.39 -1.57
CA GLN A 100 10.33 20.15 -2.81
C GLN A 100 9.43 21.40 -2.82
N LEU A 101 8.15 21.26 -2.49
CA LEU A 101 7.22 22.39 -2.44
C LEU A 101 7.63 23.45 -1.42
N TRP A 102 8.16 23.03 -0.28
CA TRP A 102 8.73 23.94 0.72
C TRP A 102 9.94 24.68 0.18
N ARG A 103 10.86 23.98 -0.51
CA ARG A 103 12.02 24.61 -1.18
C ARG A 103 11.62 25.60 -2.26
N ASP A 104 10.50 25.35 -2.92
CA ASP A 104 9.96 26.23 -3.96
C ASP A 104 9.18 27.42 -3.38
N GLY A 105 9.08 27.54 -2.04
CA GLY A 105 8.46 28.68 -1.35
C GLY A 105 6.95 28.56 -1.10
N PHE A 106 6.35 27.39 -1.37
CA PHE A 106 4.91 27.16 -1.20
C PHE A 106 4.48 26.81 0.24
N GLY A 107 5.40 26.91 1.21
CA GLY A 107 5.12 26.66 2.62
C GLY A 107 4.96 25.17 2.98
N LEU A 108 4.30 24.92 4.10
CA LEU A 108 4.12 23.58 4.67
C LEU A 108 2.79 22.93 4.22
N PRO A 109 2.70 21.59 4.22
CA PRO A 109 1.43 20.90 4.02
C PRO A 109 0.41 21.24 5.14
N PRO A 110 -0.91 21.17 4.87
CA PRO A 110 -1.50 20.67 3.63
C PRO A 110 -1.66 21.71 2.52
N GLU A 111 -1.49 23.00 2.83
CA GLU A 111 -1.74 24.10 1.89
C GLU A 111 -0.85 24.01 0.66
N SER A 112 0.45 23.72 0.85
CA SER A 112 1.45 23.67 -0.21
C SER A 112 1.03 22.78 -1.38
N TYR A 113 0.68 21.51 -1.13
CA TYR A 113 0.29 20.60 -2.20
C TYR A 113 -1.17 20.79 -2.65
N LEU A 114 -2.06 21.23 -1.78
CA LEU A 114 -3.46 21.42 -2.15
C LEU A 114 -3.64 22.61 -3.09
N GLN A 115 -2.96 23.72 -2.83
CA GLN A 115 -3.14 24.94 -3.62
C GLN A 115 -2.20 25.03 -4.83
N HIS A 116 -0.99 24.43 -4.73
CA HIS A 116 0.07 24.66 -5.73
C HIS A 116 0.46 23.44 -6.54
N TYR A 117 -0.01 22.23 -6.20
CA TYR A 117 0.36 21.00 -6.90
C TYR A 117 -0.83 20.23 -7.48
N VAL A 118 -1.91 20.12 -6.71
CA VAL A 118 -3.08 19.30 -7.10
C VAL A 118 -4.15 20.16 -7.75
N ALA A 119 -4.66 19.71 -8.90
CA ALA A 119 -5.77 20.38 -9.58
C ALA A 119 -7.01 20.49 -8.66
N PRO A 120 -7.77 21.61 -8.70
CA PRO A 120 -8.87 21.86 -7.76
C PRO A 120 -9.89 20.72 -7.62
N PRO A 121 -10.36 20.05 -8.71
CA PRO A 121 -11.31 18.94 -8.59
C PRO A 121 -10.76 17.68 -7.91
N LEU A 122 -9.44 17.57 -7.76
CA LEU A 122 -8.77 16.39 -7.21
C LEU A 122 -8.19 16.63 -5.80
N LYS A 123 -8.36 17.83 -5.22
CA LYS A 123 -7.89 18.18 -3.86
C LYS A 123 -8.36 17.16 -2.82
N TRP A 124 -9.61 16.72 -2.89
CA TRP A 124 -10.18 15.73 -1.97
C TRP A 124 -9.49 14.36 -2.07
N VAL A 125 -9.04 13.97 -3.27
CA VAL A 125 -8.28 12.73 -3.49
C VAL A 125 -6.91 12.82 -2.81
N ALA A 126 -6.28 13.99 -2.82
CA ALA A 126 -5.03 14.21 -2.12
C ALA A 126 -5.21 14.16 -0.60
N ILE A 127 -6.29 14.75 -0.07
CA ILE A 127 -6.66 14.64 1.36
C ILE A 127 -6.85 13.16 1.75
N LEU A 128 -7.54 12.39 0.91
CA LEU A 128 -7.74 10.96 1.12
C LEU A 128 -6.41 10.18 1.20
N GLY A 129 -5.42 10.57 0.40
CA GLY A 129 -4.04 10.07 0.52
C GLY A 129 -3.40 10.42 1.86
N THR A 130 -3.50 11.67 2.31
CA THR A 130 -2.96 12.14 3.59
C THR A 130 -3.61 11.44 4.79
N VAL A 131 -4.93 11.28 4.79
CA VAL A 131 -5.65 10.54 5.84
C VAL A 131 -5.19 9.08 5.89
N SER A 132 -5.08 8.43 4.72
CA SER A 132 -4.59 7.05 4.63
C SER A 132 -3.15 6.91 5.15
N TRP A 133 -2.29 7.88 4.84
CA TRP A 133 -0.93 7.95 5.35
C TRP A 133 -0.88 7.97 6.88
N PHE A 134 -1.69 8.82 7.53
CA PHE A 134 -1.80 8.84 8.99
C PHE A 134 -2.29 7.51 9.56
N VAL A 135 -3.25 6.85 8.90
CA VAL A 135 -3.73 5.52 9.30
C VAL A 135 -2.59 4.49 9.23
N PHE A 136 -1.79 4.47 8.16
CA PHE A 136 -0.66 3.54 8.05
C PHE A 136 0.44 3.82 9.08
N LEU A 137 0.75 5.10 9.35
CA LEU A 137 1.68 5.45 10.42
C LEU A 137 1.17 5.01 11.79
N ALA A 138 -0.11 5.24 12.08
CA ALA A 138 -0.72 4.75 13.32
C ALA A 138 -0.67 3.21 13.39
N TYR A 139 -0.84 2.53 12.26
CA TYR A 139 -0.79 1.07 12.17
C TYR A 139 0.59 0.48 12.52
N GLU A 140 1.68 1.25 12.41
CA GLU A 140 2.99 0.82 12.89
C GLU A 140 3.02 0.65 14.42
N LEU A 141 2.13 1.29 15.18
CA LEU A 141 2.01 1.10 16.63
C LEU A 141 1.43 -0.27 17.03
N ARG A 142 1.10 -1.14 16.06
CA ARG A 142 0.56 -2.49 16.29
C ARG A 142 1.42 -3.33 17.22
N PHE A 143 2.75 -3.18 17.21
CA PHE A 143 3.62 -3.99 18.06
C PHE A 143 3.32 -3.79 19.55
N ARG A 144 2.78 -2.62 19.94
CA ARG A 144 2.44 -2.28 21.33
C ARG A 144 0.97 -2.48 21.64
N TYR A 145 0.07 -2.21 20.69
CA TYR A 145 -1.35 -2.10 20.97
C TYR A 145 -2.24 -3.17 20.34
N ARG A 146 -1.69 -4.11 19.55
CA ARG A 146 -2.50 -5.12 18.85
C ARG A 146 -3.38 -5.99 19.76
N GLY A 147 -2.97 -6.20 21.01
CA GLY A 147 -3.76 -6.95 22.00
C GLY A 147 -4.97 -6.18 22.56
N LYS A 148 -5.10 -4.87 22.31
CA LYS A 148 -6.18 -4.05 22.85
C LYS A 148 -7.45 -4.23 22.02
N LYS A 149 -8.63 -4.32 22.67
CA LYS A 149 -9.92 -4.57 22.01
C LYS A 149 -10.23 -3.53 20.91
N TRP A 150 -9.88 -2.27 21.13
CA TRP A 150 -10.10 -1.17 20.18
C TRP A 150 -9.18 -1.22 18.96
N TRP A 151 -8.08 -1.99 18.99
CA TRP A 151 -7.15 -2.09 17.87
C TRP A 151 -7.81 -2.65 16.60
N ARG A 152 -8.88 -3.45 16.75
CA ARG A 152 -9.68 -3.96 15.64
C ARG A 152 -10.17 -2.85 14.71
N TYR A 153 -10.46 -1.66 15.23
CA TYR A 153 -10.90 -0.52 14.43
C TYR A 153 -9.77 0.04 13.56
N PHE A 154 -8.53 0.00 14.05
CA PHE A 154 -7.36 0.35 13.24
C PHE A 154 -7.06 -0.70 12.16
N GLU A 155 -7.36 -1.98 12.39
CA GLU A 155 -7.29 -2.99 11.33
C GLU A 155 -8.32 -2.70 10.22
N TYR A 156 -9.55 -2.34 10.58
CA TYR A 156 -10.57 -1.93 9.59
C TYR A 156 -10.19 -0.63 8.88
N ALA A 157 -9.67 0.35 9.61
CA ALA A 157 -9.18 1.59 9.04
C ALA A 157 -8.02 1.36 8.07
N GLY A 158 -7.09 0.44 8.39
CA GLY A 158 -5.99 0.06 7.49
C GLY A 158 -6.49 -0.59 6.20
N ASP A 159 -7.48 -1.48 6.28
CA ASP A 159 -8.11 -2.07 5.09
C ASP A 159 -8.82 -1.01 4.23
N ALA A 160 -9.54 -0.07 4.86
CA ALA A 160 -10.17 1.05 4.16
C ALA A 160 -9.14 2.01 3.54
N ALA A 161 -8.05 2.30 4.26
CA ALA A 161 -6.93 3.10 3.78
C ALA A 161 -6.27 2.46 2.56
N MET A 162 -6.14 1.13 2.50
CA MET A 162 -5.64 0.42 1.32
C MET A 162 -6.51 0.66 0.07
N VAL A 163 -7.84 0.61 0.22
CA VAL A 163 -8.77 0.93 -0.89
C VAL A 163 -8.69 2.40 -1.27
N ALA A 164 -8.58 3.28 -0.28
CA ALA A 164 -8.42 4.70 -0.49
C ALA A 164 -7.14 5.03 -1.29
N ILE A 165 -5.98 4.49 -0.91
CA ILE A 165 -4.73 4.73 -1.65
C ILE A 165 -4.72 4.11 -3.05
N PHE A 166 -5.43 3.00 -3.25
CA PHE A 166 -5.64 2.43 -4.58
C PHE A 166 -6.33 3.45 -5.50
N TYR A 167 -7.43 4.02 -5.01
CA TYR A 167 -8.19 5.05 -5.75
C TYR A 167 -7.40 6.35 -5.91
N HIS A 168 -6.67 6.78 -4.87
CA HIS A 168 -5.76 7.91 -4.91
C HIS A 168 -4.74 7.77 -6.05
N GLY A 169 -4.05 6.63 -6.11
CA GLY A 169 -3.11 6.32 -7.19
C GLY A 169 -3.78 6.37 -8.56
N LEU A 170 -4.95 5.77 -8.72
CA LEU A 170 -5.67 5.75 -10.00
C LEU A 170 -6.04 7.16 -10.50
N ARG A 171 -6.35 8.10 -9.60
CA ARG A 171 -6.79 9.46 -9.95
C ARG A 171 -5.65 10.47 -10.07
N LEU A 172 -4.57 10.32 -9.31
CA LEU A 172 -3.47 11.30 -9.26
C LEU A 172 -2.16 10.78 -9.85
N GLY A 173 -1.99 9.46 -9.98
CA GLY A 173 -0.76 8.87 -10.51
C GLY A 173 -0.62 9.09 -12.01
N GLY A 174 0.36 9.88 -12.43
CA GLY A 174 0.63 10.15 -13.86
C GLY A 174 0.84 8.86 -14.67
N ASN A 175 1.63 7.91 -14.14
CA ASN A 175 1.88 6.59 -14.76
C ASN A 175 0.63 5.70 -14.86
N LEU A 176 -0.47 6.09 -14.22
CA LEU A 176 -1.73 5.34 -14.16
C LEU A 176 -2.84 5.96 -15.00
N GLN A 177 -2.61 7.12 -15.62
CA GLN A 177 -3.62 7.75 -16.46
C GLN A 177 -3.75 7.04 -17.82
N HIS A 178 -2.66 6.53 -18.37
CA HIS A 178 -2.63 5.85 -19.67
C HIS A 178 -1.61 4.70 -19.69
N GLY A 179 -1.68 3.84 -20.71
CA GLY A 179 -0.69 2.78 -20.95
C GLY A 179 -0.96 1.46 -20.21
N TRP A 180 -0.04 0.51 -20.38
CA TRP A 180 -0.17 -0.87 -19.88
C TRP A 180 -0.26 -0.95 -18.35
N PHE A 181 0.43 -0.06 -17.64
CA PHE A 181 0.49 -0.11 -16.19
C PHE A 181 -0.85 0.23 -15.52
N ARG A 182 -1.74 0.96 -16.21
CA ARG A 182 -3.12 1.17 -15.77
C ARG A 182 -3.90 -0.15 -15.69
N TRP A 183 -3.69 -1.06 -16.65
CA TRP A 183 -4.33 -2.39 -16.64
C TRP A 183 -3.78 -3.28 -15.52
N VAL A 184 -2.47 -3.20 -15.27
CA VAL A 184 -1.84 -3.86 -14.11
C VAL A 184 -2.43 -3.32 -12.81
N TRP A 185 -2.68 -2.01 -12.73
CA TRP A 185 -3.34 -1.41 -11.57
C TRP A 185 -4.77 -1.91 -11.40
N TYR A 186 -5.55 -2.06 -12.48
CA TYR A 186 -6.87 -2.68 -12.35
C TYR A 186 -6.80 -4.13 -11.87
N PHE A 187 -5.84 -4.91 -12.37
CA PHE A 187 -5.58 -6.25 -11.85
C PHE A 187 -5.23 -6.21 -10.35
N TYR A 188 -4.42 -5.26 -9.91
CA TYR A 188 -4.13 -5.04 -8.48
C TYR A 188 -5.40 -4.74 -7.67
N GLY A 189 -6.33 -3.96 -8.22
CA GLY A 189 -7.63 -3.71 -7.61
C GLY A 189 -8.47 -4.99 -7.46
N VAL A 190 -8.48 -5.85 -8.46
CA VAL A 190 -9.16 -7.16 -8.39
C VAL A 190 -8.53 -8.05 -7.31
N VAL A 191 -7.19 -8.12 -7.27
CA VAL A 191 -6.48 -8.88 -6.22
C VAL A 191 -6.81 -8.34 -4.84
N LEU A 192 -6.77 -7.02 -4.65
CA LEU A 192 -7.13 -6.38 -3.38
C LEU A 192 -8.56 -6.75 -2.97
N LEU A 193 -9.52 -6.64 -3.89
CA LEU A 193 -10.92 -7.00 -3.63
C LEU A 193 -11.06 -8.46 -3.19
N LEU A 194 -10.43 -9.40 -3.89
CA LEU A 194 -10.47 -10.83 -3.53
C LEU A 194 -9.88 -11.09 -2.14
N VAL A 195 -8.76 -10.44 -1.81
CA VAL A 195 -8.14 -10.58 -0.49
C VAL A 195 -9.04 -10.02 0.60
N LEU A 196 -9.65 -8.86 0.39
CA LEU A 196 -10.58 -8.27 1.36
C LEU A 196 -11.81 -9.16 1.55
N ILE A 197 -12.40 -9.68 0.48
CA ILE A 197 -13.52 -10.65 0.58
C ILE A 197 -13.12 -11.86 1.44
N ASP A 198 -11.94 -12.45 1.24
CA ASP A 198 -11.44 -13.56 2.08
C ASP A 198 -11.27 -13.14 3.56
N ILE A 199 -10.74 -11.95 3.83
CA ILE A 199 -10.56 -11.44 5.20
C ILE A 199 -11.91 -11.31 5.89
N TYR A 200 -12.87 -10.63 5.26
CA TYR A 200 -14.14 -10.31 5.90
C TYR A 200 -15.07 -11.53 6.00
N THR A 201 -15.11 -12.41 4.99
CA THR A 201 -15.89 -13.66 5.08
C THR A 201 -15.41 -14.55 6.23
N ARG A 202 -14.11 -14.58 6.52
CA ARG A 202 -13.58 -15.29 7.69
C ARG A 202 -13.93 -14.60 9.00
N LYS A 203 -13.82 -13.26 9.07
CA LYS A 203 -14.21 -12.48 10.25
C LYS A 203 -15.69 -12.73 10.59
N PHE A 204 -16.59 -12.72 9.60
CA PHE A 204 -18.01 -13.02 9.79
C PHE A 204 -18.26 -14.45 10.29
N LYS A 205 -17.63 -15.46 9.70
CA LYS A 205 -17.77 -16.86 10.16
C LYS A 205 -17.32 -17.07 11.61
N VAL A 206 -16.34 -16.31 12.09
CA VAL A 206 -15.89 -16.37 13.48
C VAL A 206 -16.94 -15.73 14.41
N LEU A 207 -17.48 -14.56 14.04
CA LEU A 207 -18.52 -13.89 14.81
C LEU A 207 -19.79 -14.75 14.92
N ASP A 208 -20.22 -15.36 13.81
CA ASP A 208 -21.37 -16.26 13.77
C ASP A 208 -21.20 -17.44 14.75
N ARG A 209 -20.04 -18.09 14.73
CA ARG A 209 -19.70 -19.19 15.67
C ARG A 209 -19.69 -18.76 17.14
N LEU A 210 -19.32 -17.52 17.44
CA LEU A 210 -19.34 -17.00 18.81
C LEU A 210 -20.78 -16.71 19.26
N SER A 211 -21.60 -16.15 18.36
CA SER A 211 -23.02 -15.88 18.65
C SER A 211 -23.84 -17.15 18.89
N VAL A 212 -23.59 -18.22 18.11
CA VAL A 212 -24.26 -19.52 18.28
C VAL A 212 -23.83 -20.23 19.58
N ARG A 213 -22.66 -19.89 20.14
CA ARG A 213 -22.13 -20.49 21.38
C ARG A 213 -22.55 -19.77 22.65
N GLY A 214 -23.40 -18.74 22.57
CA GLY A 214 -23.95 -18.07 23.75
C GLY A 214 -22.90 -17.39 24.64
N VAL A 215 -21.82 -16.87 24.04
CA VAL A 215 -20.83 -16.01 24.72
C VAL A 215 -21.07 -14.56 24.36
#